data_AF-A0A2C9XV88-F1
#
_entry.id   AF-A0A2C9XV88-F1
#
_cell.length_a   1.000
_cell.length_b   1.000
_cell.length_c   1.000
_cell.angle_alpha   90.00
_cell.angle_beta   90.00
_cell.angle_gamma   90.00
#
_symmetry.space_group_name_H-M   'P 1'
#
loop_
_entity.id
_entity.type
_entity.pdbx_description
1 polymer ?
#
loop_
_entity_poly.entity_id
_entity_poly.type
_entity_poly.pdbx_seq_one_letter_code
_entity_poly.pdbx_strand_id
1 'polypeptide(L)' 'MSLASHNDCKAGAGTTCAGTQKMDYQTNSWKNVPAGTCTSIKTPHGAGSLTPVEL' A
#
# COMPACT_ATOMS: atom_id res chain seq x y z
N MET A 1 -0.57 0.14 0.51
CA MET A 1 -1.61 -0.78 0.99
C MET A 1 -2.79 -0.78 0.01
N SER A 2 -3.11 -1.90 -0.64
CA SER A 2 -4.30 -2.04 -1.53
C SER A 2 -4.68 -3.50 -1.73
N LEU A 3 -5.81 -3.78 -2.40
CA LEU A 3 -6.22 -5.13 -2.80
C LEU A 3 -5.15 -5.82 -3.64
N ALA A 4 -5.05 -7.15 -3.59
CA ALA A 4 -4.10 -7.95 -4.35
C ALA A 4 -4.02 -7.47 -5.81
N SER A 5 -2.80 -7.35 -6.32
CA SER A 5 -2.46 -6.84 -7.66
C SER A 5 -2.87 -5.40 -7.99
N HIS A 6 -3.33 -4.61 -7.01
CA HIS A 6 -3.74 -3.21 -7.21
C HIS A 6 -2.80 -2.20 -6.51
N ASN A 7 -1.49 -2.44 -6.44
CA ASN A 7 -0.52 -1.41 -6.00
C ASN A 7 0.04 -0.65 -7.18
N ASP A 8 0.42 0.60 -6.93
CA ASP A 8 1.15 1.42 -7.90
C ASP A 8 2.67 1.29 -7.72
N CYS A 9 3.15 0.98 -6.51
CA CYS A 9 4.57 0.88 -6.21
C CYS A 9 4.87 -0.14 -5.09
N LYS A 10 6.14 -0.51 -4.93
CA LYS A 10 6.62 -1.29 -3.78
C LYS A 10 7.19 -0.33 -2.72
N ALA A 11 7.22 -0.77 -1.47
CA ALA A 11 7.78 0.00 -0.35
C ALA A 11 9.29 0.08 -0.51
N GLY A 12 9.82 1.23 -0.92
CA GLY A 12 11.26 1.50 -0.89
C GLY A 12 11.80 2.22 -2.12
N ALA A 13 12.88 2.97 -1.89
CA ALA A 13 13.60 3.69 -2.95
C ALA A 13 14.05 2.73 -4.07
N GLY A 14 13.70 3.05 -5.31
CA GLY A 14 14.18 2.33 -6.51
C GLY A 14 13.31 1.18 -7.03
N THR A 15 12.04 1.05 -6.62
CA THR A 15 11.22 -0.12 -7.00
C THR A 15 10.04 0.20 -7.90
N THR A 16 10.13 -0.23 -9.17
CA THR A 16 9.06 -0.18 -10.17
C THR A 16 8.38 -1.55 -10.28
N CYS A 17 7.36 -1.78 -9.45
CA CYS A 17 6.51 -2.97 -9.56
C CYS A 17 5.07 -2.61 -9.15
N ALA A 18 4.31 -2.03 -10.09
CA ALA A 18 2.86 -1.92 -9.97
C ALA A 18 2.21 -3.31 -10.14
N GLY A 19 1.18 -3.59 -9.36
CA GLY A 19 0.37 -4.81 -9.45
C GLY A 19 1.03 -6.12 -9.01
N THR A 20 2.18 -6.07 -8.36
CA THR A 20 2.89 -7.27 -7.89
C THR A 20 2.49 -7.76 -6.52
N GLN A 21 1.67 -6.99 -5.79
CA GLN A 21 1.24 -7.41 -4.46
C GLN A 21 0.36 -8.66 -4.57
N LYS A 22 0.72 -9.72 -3.85
CA LYS A 22 0.00 -11.01 -3.94
C LYS A 22 -1.11 -11.15 -2.91
N MET A 23 -1.05 -10.33 -1.88
CA MET A 23 -1.96 -10.35 -0.74
C MET A 23 -2.64 -8.99 -0.63
N ASP A 24 -3.89 -9.00 -0.19
CA ASP A 24 -4.59 -7.79 0.18
C ASP A 24 -3.84 -7.08 1.31
N TYR A 25 -3.68 -5.77 1.17
CA TYR A 25 -3.06 -4.90 2.17
C TYR A 25 -1.65 -5.33 2.56
N GLN A 26 -0.86 -5.75 1.55
CA GLN A 26 0.54 -6.08 1.75
C GLN A 26 1.33 -4.83 2.20
N THR A 27 1.91 -4.86 3.39
CA THR A 27 2.62 -3.74 4.05
C THR A 27 3.82 -3.23 3.26
N ASN A 28 4.44 -4.11 2.46
CA ASN A 28 5.57 -3.77 1.60
C ASN A 28 5.15 -3.27 0.20
N SER A 29 3.87 -3.01 -0.04
CA SER A 29 3.33 -2.57 -1.34
C SER A 29 2.39 -1.37 -1.17
N TRP A 30 2.56 -0.37 -2.03
CA TRP A 30 2.01 0.98 -1.87
C TRP A 30 1.11 1.35 -3.04
N LYS A 31 0.03 2.06 -2.73
CA LYS A 31 -0.85 2.66 -3.74
C LYS A 31 -0.65 4.16 -3.64
N ASN A 32 -0.45 4.80 -4.77
CA ASN A 32 -0.43 6.24 -4.87
C ASN A 32 -1.88 6.73 -4.81
N VAL A 33 -2.18 7.49 -3.77
CA VAL A 33 -3.51 8.01 -3.50
C VAL A 33 -3.40 9.52 -3.33
N PRO A 34 -4.49 10.26 -3.57
CA PRO A 34 -4.49 11.70 -3.34
C PRO A 34 -3.96 12.06 -1.95
N ALA A 35 -3.24 13.17 -1.85
CA ALA A 35 -2.70 13.64 -0.59
C ALA A 35 -3.82 13.77 0.45
N GLY A 36 -3.58 13.30 1.67
CA GLY A 36 -4.56 13.31 2.75
C GLY A 36 -5.58 12.18 2.74
N THR A 37 -5.68 11.36 1.68
CA THR A 37 -6.63 10.23 1.66
C THR A 37 -6.03 8.94 2.21
N CYS A 38 -4.70 8.84 2.33
CA CYS A 38 -4.03 7.60 2.76
C CYS A 38 -4.53 7.08 4.12
N THR A 39 -4.64 7.95 5.13
CA THR A 39 -5.14 7.61 6.48
C THR A 39 -6.66 7.43 6.53
N SER A 40 -7.38 7.88 5.50
CA SER A 40 -8.83 7.70 5.38
C SER A 40 -9.22 6.36 4.73
N ILE A 41 -8.25 5.65 4.13
CA ILE A 41 -8.48 4.33 3.55
C ILE A 41 -8.72 3.34 4.69
N LYS A 42 -9.91 2.74 4.73
CA LYS A 42 -10.23 1.66 5.65
C LYS A 42 -9.85 0.33 5.03
N THR A 43 -9.01 -0.41 5.73
CA THR A 43 -8.65 -1.79 5.42
C THR A 43 -9.22 -2.70 6.51
N PRO A 44 -9.40 -4.01 6.25
CA PRO A 44 -9.75 -4.98 7.28
C PRO A 44 -8.75 -5.01 8.44
N HIS A 45 -7.52 -4.54 8.23
CA HIS A 45 -6.45 -4.50 9.24
C HIS A 45 -6.28 -3.13 9.90
N GLY A 46 -7.16 -2.16 9.63
CA GLY A 46 -7.10 -0.80 10.17
C GLY A 46 -6.99 0.28 9.09
N ALA A 47 -6.62 1.50 9.47
CA ALA A 47 -6.43 2.61 8.55
C ALA A 47 -5.18 2.42 7.68
N GLY A 48 -5.19 2.98 6.47
CA GLY A 48 -4.00 3.07 5.62
C GLY A 48 -2.87 3.82 6.34
N SER A 49 -1.66 3.29 6.24
CA SER A 49 -0.47 3.90 6.83
C SER A 49 0.31 4.67 5.77
N LEU A 50 0.91 5.80 6.18
CA LEU A 50 1.85 6.59 5.36
C LEU A 50 3.29 6.07 5.46
N THR A 51 3.57 5.23 6.45
CA THR A 51 4.87 4.58 6.65
C THR A 51 4.76 3.06 6.53
N PRO A 52 5.84 2.36 6.16
CA PRO A 52 5.90 0.91 6.25
C PRO A 52 5.50 0.49 7.66
N VAL A 53 4.50 -0.40 7.75
CA VAL A 53 4.16 -1.05 9.00
C VAL A 53 4.92 -2.36 8.99
N GLU A 54 5.93 -2.47 9.84
CA GLU A 54 6.59 -3.74 10.09
C GLU A 54 5.66 -4.59 10.96
N LEU A 55 5.22 -5.72 10.41
CA LEU A 55 4.53 -6.79 11.15
C LEU A 55 5.52 -7.92 11.37
#